data_AF-A0A7J6X3U2-F1
#
_entry.id   AF-A0A7J6X3U2-F1
#
_cell.length_a   1.000
_cell.length_b   1.000
_cell.length_c   1.000
_cell.angle_alpha   90.00
_cell.angle_beta   90.00
_cell.angle_gamma   90.00
#
_symmetry.space_group_name_H-M   'P 1'
#
loop_
_entity.id
_entity.type
_entity.pdbx_description
1 polymer ?
#
loop_
_entity_poly.entity_id
_entity_poly.type
_entity_poly.pdbx_seq_one_letter_code
_entity_poly.pdbx_strand_id
1 'polypeptide(L)'
;MKEWAKANCSKLHEKVMLAFTQLEDLQKQIQRNPTNVQLCRLERKALRKYCNLAAAERNQVRQKAGCDWLSMGDRPSAFFHHAVKERKGRKAIRILEDNQGNKLNTEAAIVTEITSYFRNLFGEDDLE
;
A
#
# COMPACT_ATOMS: atom_id res chain seq x y z
N MET A 1 18.43 9.57 19.25
CA MET A 1 17.68 8.50 18.53
C MET A 1 17.43 8.82 17.05
N LYS A 2 17.00 10.04 16.68
CA LYS A 2 16.75 10.44 15.27
C LYS A 2 17.97 10.35 14.34
N GLU A 3 19.16 10.69 14.83
CA GLU A 3 20.39 10.63 14.03
C GLU A 3 20.83 9.21 13.67
N TRP A 4 20.70 8.27 14.61
CA TRP A 4 21.00 6.85 14.38
C TRP A 4 20.07 6.26 13.31
N ALA A 5 18.77 6.57 13.36
CA ALA A 5 17.81 6.14 12.35
C ALA A 5 18.12 6.72 10.97
N LYS A 6 18.44 8.03 10.88
CA LYS A 6 18.84 8.68 9.62
C LYS A 6 20.10 8.04 9.03
N ALA A 7 21.13 7.82 9.86
CA ALA A 7 22.36 7.17 9.44
C ALA A 7 22.12 5.72 8.99
N ASN A 8 21.24 4.97 9.66
CA ASN A 8 20.90 3.61 9.25
C ASN A 8 20.12 3.58 7.92
N CYS A 9 19.21 4.54 7.69
CA CYS A 9 18.50 4.67 6.43
C CYS A 9 19.46 4.94 5.26
N SER A 10 20.38 5.89 5.41
CA SER A 10 21.39 6.20 4.40
C SER A 10 22.29 5.00 4.11
N LYS A 11 22.77 4.30 5.14
CA LYS A 11 23.58 3.08 4.98
C LYS A 11 22.84 1.95 4.27
N LEU A 12 21.54 1.79 4.52
CA LEU A 12 20.73 0.78 3.82
C LEU A 12 20.54 1.17 2.36
N HIS A 13 20.24 2.43 2.08
CA HIS A 13 20.12 2.96 0.72
C HIS A 13 21.42 2.79 -0.08
N GLU A 14 22.57 3.13 0.50
CA GLU A 14 23.88 2.91 -0.11
C GLU A 14 24.12 1.44 -0.46
N LYS A 15 23.72 0.50 0.41
CA LYS A 15 23.81 -0.95 0.14
C LYS A 15 22.89 -1.39 -0.99
N VAL A 16 21.68 -0.82 -1.09
CA VAL A 16 20.75 -1.09 -2.20
C VAL A 16 21.36 -0.61 -3.52
N MET A 17 21.89 0.61 -3.54
CA MET A 17 22.51 1.20 -4.73
C MET A 17 23.74 0.40 -5.18
N LEU A 18 24.59 -0.03 -4.24
CA LEU A 18 25.73 -0.89 -4.56
C LEU A 18 25.29 -2.27 -5.10
N ALA A 19 24.22 -2.86 -4.56
CA ALA A 19 23.71 -4.13 -5.07
C ALA A 19 23.08 -3.98 -6.47
N PHE A 20 22.47 -2.81 -6.74
CA PHE A 20 21.92 -2.49 -8.05
C PHE A 20 23.02 -2.32 -9.10
N THR A 21 24.08 -1.55 -8.81
CA THR A 21 25.20 -1.37 -9.74
C THR A 21 25.89 -2.70 -10.06
N GLN A 22 26.09 -3.55 -9.05
CA GLN A 22 26.62 -4.91 -9.23
C GLN A 22 25.74 -5.77 -10.14
N LEU A 23 24.41 -5.68 -10.02
CA LEU A 23 23.47 -6.39 -10.87
C LEU A 23 23.53 -5.86 -12.31
N GLU A 24 23.56 -4.54 -12.48
CA GLU A 24 23.62 -3.88 -13.79
C GLU A 24 24.90 -4.24 -14.55
N ASP A 25 26.05 -4.30 -13.86
CA ASP A 25 27.31 -4.72 -14.46
C ASP A 25 27.30 -6.18 -14.91
N LEU A 26 26.66 -7.07 -14.13
CA LEU A 26 26.48 -8.47 -14.51
C LEU A 26 25.53 -8.61 -15.70
N GLN A 27 24.46 -7.82 -15.76
CA GLN A 27 23.53 -7.80 -16.88
C GLN A 27 24.18 -7.31 -18.17
N LYS A 28 25.01 -6.26 -18.10
CA LYS A 28 25.83 -5.79 -19.24
C LYS A 28 26.79 -6.87 -19.73
N GLN A 29 27.37 -7.65 -18.82
CA GLN A 29 28.24 -8.79 -19.20
C GLN A 29 27.47 -9.93 -19.87
N ILE A 30 26.27 -10.25 -19.39
CA ILE A 30 25.40 -11.28 -20.00
C ILE A 30 24.92 -10.85 -21.38
N GLN A 31 24.55 -9.57 -21.56
CA GLN A 31 24.17 -9.05 -22.88
C GLN A 31 25.29 -9.21 -23.91
N ARG A 32 26.55 -9.11 -23.49
CA ARG A 32 27.73 -9.33 -24.34
C ARG A 32 28.04 -10.81 -24.57
N ASN A 33 27.64 -11.70 -23.65
CA ASN A 33 27.89 -13.14 -23.75
C ASN A 33 26.74 -13.97 -23.12
N PRO A 34 25.64 -14.20 -23.86
CA PRO A 34 24.41 -14.78 -23.31
C PRO A 34 24.48 -16.30 -23.04
N THR A 35 25.48 -17.01 -23.56
CA THR A 35 25.65 -18.46 -23.35
C THR A 35 26.44 -18.81 -22.08
N ASN A 36 26.94 -17.82 -21.35
CA ASN A 36 27.72 -18.06 -20.14
C ASN A 36 26.84 -18.40 -18.92
N VAL A 37 26.65 -19.70 -18.69
CA VAL A 37 25.87 -20.24 -17.57
C VAL A 37 26.37 -19.78 -16.19
N GLN A 38 27.67 -19.53 -16.03
CA GLN A 38 28.23 -19.03 -14.77
C GLN A 38 27.84 -17.59 -14.50
N LEU A 39 27.85 -16.73 -15.51
CA LEU A 39 27.36 -15.35 -15.40
C LEU A 39 25.87 -15.32 -15.07
N CYS A 40 25.04 -16.14 -15.72
CA CYS A 40 23.62 -16.27 -15.41
C CYS A 40 23.36 -16.74 -13.96
N ARG A 41 24.22 -17.60 -13.41
CA ARG A 41 24.13 -18.04 -12.01
C ARG A 41 24.48 -16.91 -11.04
N LEU A 42 25.52 -16.14 -11.35
CA LEU A 42 25.96 -14.98 -10.55
C LEU A 42 24.91 -13.86 -10.58
N GLU A 43 24.33 -13.57 -11.74
CA GLU A 43 23.23 -12.61 -11.89
C GLU A 43 22.03 -13.00 -11.04
N ARG A 44 21.58 -14.27 -11.08
CA ARG A 44 20.49 -14.73 -10.20
C ARG A 44 20.79 -14.55 -8.72
N LYS A 45 22.05 -14.67 -8.30
CA LYS A 45 22.46 -14.42 -6.91
C LYS A 45 22.45 -12.92 -6.58
N ALA A 46 22.96 -12.08 -7.48
CA ALA A 46 22.94 -10.63 -7.35
C ALA A 46 21.51 -10.06 -7.33
N LEU A 47 20.63 -10.55 -8.21
CA LEU A 47 19.23 -10.17 -8.28
C LEU A 47 18.51 -10.48 -6.97
N ARG A 48 18.67 -11.68 -6.42
CA ARG A 48 18.09 -12.05 -5.11
C ARG A 48 18.58 -11.13 -4.00
N LYS A 49 19.88 -10.81 -3.98
CA LYS A 49 20.47 -9.88 -3.01
C LYS A 49 19.86 -8.48 -3.14
N TYR A 50 19.76 -7.95 -4.36
CA TYR A 50 19.14 -6.65 -4.63
C TYR A 50 17.67 -6.63 -4.21
N CYS A 51 16.86 -7.63 -4.61
CA CYS A 51 15.46 -7.71 -4.25
C CYS A 51 15.24 -7.73 -2.73
N ASN A 52 16.05 -8.49 -1.99
CA ASN A 52 15.97 -8.55 -0.53
C ASN A 52 16.30 -7.21 0.12
N LEU A 53 17.35 -6.53 -0.34
CA LEU A 53 17.75 -5.22 0.18
C LEU A 53 16.70 -4.14 -0.15
N ALA A 54 16.19 -4.12 -1.38
CA ALA A 54 15.14 -3.21 -1.80
C ALA A 54 13.83 -3.43 -1.02
N ALA A 55 13.47 -4.69 -0.71
CA ALA A 55 12.33 -4.99 0.14
C ALA A 55 12.52 -4.48 1.57
N ALA A 56 13.72 -4.63 2.14
CA ALA A 56 14.05 -4.09 3.45
C ALA A 56 13.97 -2.55 3.47
N GLU A 57 14.48 -1.87 2.44
CA GLU A 57 14.38 -0.42 2.30
C GLU A 57 12.92 0.05 2.22
N ARG A 58 12.10 -0.59 1.38
CA ARG A 58 10.66 -0.29 1.29
C ARG A 58 9.97 -0.45 2.64
N ASN A 59 10.26 -1.53 3.37
CA ASN A 59 9.68 -1.78 4.69
C ASN A 59 10.08 -0.69 5.69
N GLN A 60 11.34 -0.24 5.66
CA GLN A 60 11.82 0.84 6.52
C GLN A 60 11.13 2.17 6.20
N VAL A 61 10.95 2.51 4.93
CA VAL A 61 10.20 3.70 4.51
C VAL A 61 8.74 3.61 4.96
N ARG A 62 8.10 2.44 4.80
CA ARG A 62 6.73 2.21 5.27
C ARG A 62 6.59 2.36 6.77
N GLN A 63 7.52 1.81 7.55
CA GLN A 63 7.54 1.95 9.01
C GLN A 63 7.69 3.41 9.40
N LYS A 64 8.61 4.15 8.75
CA LYS A 64 8.80 5.58 9.00
C LYS A 64 7.54 6.38 8.71
N ALA A 65 6.90 6.15 7.57
CA ALA A 65 5.63 6.79 7.23
C ALA A 65 4.52 6.45 8.25
N GLY A 66 4.49 5.22 8.78
CA GLY A 66 3.58 4.82 9.85
C GLY A 66 3.87 5.54 11.17
N CYS A 67 5.13 5.65 11.58
CA CYS A 67 5.53 6.40 12.77
C CYS A 67 5.24 7.90 12.62
N ASP A 68 5.50 8.46 11.44
CA ASP A 68 5.20 9.85 11.10
C ASP A 68 3.69 10.08 11.10
N TRP A 69 2.89 9.14 10.57
CA TRP A 69 1.44 9.15 10.64
C TRP A 69 0.94 9.11 12.09
N LEU A 70 1.47 8.22 12.94
CA LEU A 70 1.09 8.16 14.36
C LEU A 70 1.47 9.45 15.09
N SER A 71 2.67 9.97 14.84
CA SER A 71 3.16 11.21 15.45
C SER A 71 2.39 12.45 15.00
N MET A 72 1.90 12.49 13.75
CA MET A 72 1.12 13.61 13.22
C MET A 72 -0.38 13.43 13.37
N GLY A 73 -0.84 12.20 13.57
CA GLY A 73 -2.25 11.81 13.69
C GLY A 73 -2.85 12.12 15.06
N ASP A 74 -2.04 12.18 16.12
CA ASP A 74 -2.48 12.65 17.44
C ASP A 74 -2.70 14.18 17.49
N ARG A 75 -2.24 14.91 16.47
CA ARG A 75 -2.56 16.33 16.30
C ARG A 75 -3.63 16.45 15.21
N PRO A 76 -4.68 17.27 15.37
CA PRO A 76 -5.62 17.57 14.30
C PRO A 76 -4.92 18.39 13.22
N SER A 77 -4.13 17.72 12.39
CA SER A 77 -3.42 18.31 11.27
C SER A 77 -4.34 18.36 10.05
N ALA A 78 -4.19 19.37 9.20
CA ALA A 78 -4.91 19.45 7.93
C ALA A 78 -4.78 18.15 7.13
N PHE A 79 -3.59 17.52 7.18
CA PHE A 79 -3.32 16.23 6.53
C PHE A 79 -4.23 15.10 7.04
N PHE A 80 -4.46 14.99 8.36
CA PHE A 80 -5.38 13.99 8.91
C PHE A 80 -6.80 14.18 8.39
N HIS A 81 -7.31 15.41 8.40
CA HIS A 81 -8.64 15.71 7.87
C HIS A 81 -8.74 15.44 6.36
N HIS A 82 -7.69 15.75 5.59
CA HIS A 82 -7.62 15.42 4.16
C HIS A 82 -7.63 13.90 3.92
N ALA A 83 -6.81 13.13 4.64
CA ALA A 83 -6.76 11.67 4.51
C ALA A 83 -8.07 11.01 4.93
N VAL A 84 -8.73 11.49 5.99
CA VAL A 84 -10.07 11.03 6.39
C VAL A 84 -11.10 11.37 5.33
N LYS A 85 -11.09 12.58 4.76
CA LYS A 85 -12.00 12.99 3.68
C LYS A 85 -11.83 12.13 2.43
N GLU A 86 -10.59 11.87 2.03
CA GLU A 86 -10.28 10.99 0.89
C GLU A 86 -10.76 9.55 1.15
N ARG A 87 -10.53 9.01 2.36
CA ARG A 87 -11.00 7.68 2.75
C ARG A 87 -12.53 7.59 2.76
N LYS A 88 -13.22 8.61 3.27
CA LYS A 88 -14.69 8.72 3.22
C LYS A 88 -15.18 8.77 1.77
N GLY A 89 -14.55 9.58 0.92
CA GLY A 89 -14.91 9.69 -0.50
C GLY A 89 -14.71 8.40 -1.30
N ARG A 90 -13.67 7.61 -1.00
CA ARG A 90 -13.45 6.28 -1.61
C ARG A 90 -14.46 5.23 -1.15
N LYS A 91 -14.93 5.31 0.09
CA LYS A 91 -15.87 4.35 0.68
C LYS A 91 -17.35 4.72 0.51
N ALA A 92 -17.64 5.91 -0.01
CA ALA A 92 -19.00 6.37 -0.21
C ALA A 92 -19.68 5.54 -1.31
N ILE A 93 -20.83 4.95 -0.98
CA ILE A 93 -21.73 4.32 -1.95
C ILE A 93 -22.43 5.46 -2.68
N ARG A 94 -22.10 5.66 -3.96
CA ARG A 94 -22.66 6.76 -4.77
C ARG A 94 -23.94 6.38 -5.50
N ILE A 95 -24.09 5.09 -5.78
CA ILE A 95 -25.25 4.53 -6.47
C ILE A 95 -25.57 3.20 -5.81
N LEU A 96 -26.83 3.02 -5.45
CA LEU A 96 -27.40 1.77 -4.97
C LEU A 96 -28.59 1.42 -5.88
N GLU A 97 -28.78 0.15 -6.20
CA GLU A 97 -29.95 -0.31 -6.94
C GLU A 97 -30.93 -0.95 -5.95
N ASP A 98 -32.21 -0.57 -6.02
CA ASP A 98 -33.26 -1.13 -5.18
C ASP A 98 -33.76 -2.48 -5.71
N ASN A 99 -34.63 -3.15 -4.94
CA ASN A 99 -35.22 -4.43 -5.32
C ASN A 99 -36.15 -4.36 -6.56
N GLN A 100 -36.48 -3.16 -7.04
CA GLN A 100 -37.31 -2.91 -8.23
C GLN A 100 -36.47 -2.52 -9.45
N GLY A 101 -35.14 -2.48 -9.33
CA GLY A 101 -34.20 -2.10 -10.40
C GLY A 101 -34.01 -0.60 -10.57
N ASN A 102 -34.51 0.24 -9.65
CA ASN A 102 -34.29 1.68 -9.69
C ASN A 102 -32.94 2.04 -9.08
N LYS A 103 -32.23 2.96 -9.73
CA LYS A 103 -30.93 3.47 -9.26
C LYS A 103 -31.10 4.65 -8.32
N LEU A 104 -30.79 4.45 -7.05
CA LEU A 104 -30.71 5.47 -6.03
C LEU A 104 -29.33 6.13 -6.07
N ASN A 105 -29.29 7.41 -6.41
CA ASN A 105 -28.05 8.20 -6.56
C ASN A 105 -27.86 9.26 -5.45
N THR A 106 -28.83 9.36 -4.53
CA THR A 106 -28.86 10.37 -3.47
C THR A 106 -28.60 9.70 -2.13
N GLU A 107 -27.70 10.26 -1.33
CA GLU A 107 -27.26 9.68 -0.04
C GLU A 107 -28.44 9.39 0.90
N ALA A 108 -29.42 10.30 0.99
CA ALA A 108 -30.62 10.11 1.81
C ALA A 108 -31.47 8.91 1.37
N ALA A 109 -31.61 8.70 0.06
CA ALA A 109 -32.36 7.59 -0.50
C ALA A 109 -31.62 6.26 -0.28
N ILE A 110 -30.30 6.25 -0.49
CA ILE A 110 -29.43 5.09 -0.24
C ILE A 110 -29.49 4.68 1.24
N VAL A 111 -29.41 5.63 2.18
CA VAL A 111 -29.50 5.35 3.62
C VAL A 111 -30.87 4.78 3.99
N THR A 112 -31.94 5.34 3.43
CA THR A 112 -33.32 4.88 3.69
C THR A 112 -33.51 3.44 3.20
N GLU A 113 -33.06 3.14 1.99
CA GLU A 113 -33.15 1.80 1.39
C GLU A 113 -32.33 0.78 2.18
N ILE A 114 -31.07 1.10 2.52
CA ILE A 114 -30.21 0.24 3.34
C ILE A 114 -30.85 -0.03 4.70
N THR A 115 -31.41 1.01 5.34
CA THR A 115 -32.05 0.87 6.66
C THR A 115 -33.32 0.02 6.57
N SER A 116 -34.14 0.22 5.52
CA SER A 116 -35.33 -0.58 5.25
C SER A 116 -34.99 -2.04 5.00
N TYR A 117 -34.00 -2.29 4.13
CA TYR A 117 -33.51 -3.63 3.80
C TYR A 117 -33.04 -4.38 5.05
N PHE A 118 -32.16 -3.77 5.86
CA PHE A 118 -31.66 -4.43 7.06
C PHE A 118 -32.70 -4.52 8.18
N ARG A 119 -33.62 -3.56 8.28
CA ARG A 119 -34.76 -3.67 9.20
C ARG A 119 -35.66 -4.84 8.82
N ASN A 120 -35.91 -5.08 7.54
CA ASN A 120 -36.71 -6.22 7.10
C ASN A 120 -35.92 -7.54 7.23
N LEU A 121 -34.61 -7.51 6.97
CA LEU A 121 -33.74 -8.69 7.08
C LEU A 121 -33.56 -9.18 8.53
N PHE A 122 -33.52 -8.26 9.49
CA PHE A 122 -33.30 -8.55 10.91
C PHE A 122 -34.55 -8.34 11.78
N GLY A 123 -35.66 -7.87 11.21
CA GLY A 123 -36.90 -7.54 11.91
C GLY A 123 -38.00 -8.59 11.79
N GLU A 124 -37.74 -9.72 11.11
CA GLU A 124 -38.57 -10.92 11.24
C GLU A 124 -37.90 -11.88 12.23
N ASP A 125 -38.08 -11.57 13.51
CA ASP A 125 -37.91 -12.48 14.66
C ASP A 125 -38.97 -12.17 15.73
N ASP A 126 -40.17 -11.74 15.29
CA ASP A 126 -41.33 -11.52 16.14
C ASP A 126 -42.58 -12.11 15.46
N LEU A 127 -42.63 -13.42 15.23
CA LEU A 127 -43.89 -14.17 15.15
C LEU A 127 -43.70 -15.64 15.59
N GLU A 128 -44.26 -15.92 16.77
CA GLU A 128 -44.50 -17.19 17.51
C GLU A 128 -43.43 -17.70 18.50
#